data_AF-A0A2M7D5C1-F1
#
_entry.id   AF-A0A2M7D5C1-F1
#
_cell.length_a   1.000
_cell.length_b   1.000
_cell.length_c   1.000
_cell.angle_alpha   90.00
_cell.angle_beta   90.00
_cell.angle_gamma   90.00
#
_symmetry.space_group_name_H-M   'P 1'
#
loop_
_entity.id
_entity.type
_entity.pdbx_description
1 polymer ?
#
loop_
_entity_poly.entity_id
_entity_poly.type
_entity_poly.pdbx_seq_one_letter_code
_entity_poly.pdbx_strand_id
1 'polypeptide(L)'
;MLSHHLQGALNNLRDLIRITELDMEDIKEAKHEPQFERLSLKEETIKSFEQKKAMIDYEISSLMTAHPDKDLPELLNEEQHAALDELKIELSNLRDVNKRYAKLVLAVSNLYNTFLERIVPTEMQGYKKVASKDSAILQVRV
;
A
#
# COMPACT_ATOMS: atom_id res chain seq x y z
N MET A 1 -2.41 -2.53 28.12
CA MET A 1 -1.34 -2.30 27.13
C MET A 1 -1.76 -2.89 25.78
N LEU A 2 -2.16 -4.17 25.74
CA LEU A 2 -2.66 -4.84 24.54
C LEU A 2 -3.75 -4.08 23.79
N SER A 3 -4.79 -3.63 24.50
CA SER A 3 -5.89 -2.86 23.90
C SER A 3 -5.41 -1.55 23.25
N HIS A 4 -4.39 -0.90 23.82
CA HIS A 4 -3.81 0.32 23.25
C HIS A 4 -3.03 0.01 21.97
N HIS A 5 -2.25 -1.08 21.94
CA HIS A 5 -1.54 -1.49 20.73
C HIS A 5 -2.50 -1.94 19.63
N LEU A 6 -3.57 -2.68 19.96
CA LEU A 6 -4.63 -3.07 19.04
C LEU A 6 -5.33 -1.86 18.43
N GLN A 7 -5.76 -0.91 19.27
CA GLN A 7 -6.42 0.31 18.78
C GLN A 7 -5.49 1.17 17.91
N GLY A 8 -4.23 1.28 18.30
CA GLY A 8 -3.22 1.99 17.50
C GLY A 8 -2.98 1.31 16.15
N ALA A 9 -2.95 -0.02 16.11
CA ALA A 9 -2.80 -0.79 14.87
C ALA A 9 -4.03 -0.62 13.96
N LEU A 10 -5.24 -0.67 14.53
CA LEU A 10 -6.49 -0.39 13.82
C LEU A 10 -6.51 0.99 13.17
N ASN A 11 -6.10 2.02 13.93
CA ASN A 11 -6.03 3.37 13.40
C ASN A 11 -5.03 3.46 12.23
N ASN A 12 -3.86 2.82 12.35
CA ASN A 12 -2.89 2.78 11.25
C ASN A 12 -3.45 2.08 10.00
N LEU A 13 -4.19 0.98 10.15
CA LEU A 13 -4.82 0.32 9.00
C LEU A 13 -5.85 1.22 8.31
N ARG A 14 -6.73 1.85 9.10
CA ARG A 14 -7.75 2.77 8.56
C ARG A 14 -7.12 3.96 7.85
N ASP A 15 -6.04 4.51 8.40
CA ASP A 15 -5.28 5.57 7.73
C ASP A 15 -4.65 5.08 6.42
N LEU A 16 -4.03 3.90 6.40
CA LEU A 16 -3.46 3.33 5.17
C LEU A 16 -4.53 3.10 4.10
N ILE A 17 -5.69 2.59 4.48
CA ILE A 17 -6.85 2.43 3.59
C ILE A 17 -7.25 3.78 3.02
N ARG A 18 -7.49 4.77 3.89
CA ARG A 18 -7.92 6.12 3.48
C ARG A 18 -6.92 6.79 2.54
N ILE A 19 -5.63 6.76 2.85
CA ILE A 19 -4.61 7.38 1.98
C ILE A 19 -4.55 6.62 0.64
N THR A 20 -4.72 5.30 0.64
CA THR A 20 -4.75 4.52 -0.61
C THR A 20 -5.99 4.82 -1.45
N GLU A 21 -7.15 5.04 -0.84
CA GLU A 21 -8.35 5.49 -1.54
C GLU A 21 -8.19 6.89 -2.14
N LEU A 22 -7.61 7.82 -1.40
CA LEU A 22 -7.31 9.16 -1.92
C LEU A 22 -6.35 9.11 -3.11
N ASP A 23 -5.32 8.26 -3.06
CA ASP A 23 -4.41 8.09 -4.19
C ASP A 23 -5.10 7.47 -5.41
N MET A 24 -6.07 6.56 -5.21
CA MET A 24 -6.89 6.04 -6.31
C MET A 24 -7.74 7.13 -6.96
N GLU A 25 -8.34 8.04 -6.19
CA GLU A 25 -9.10 9.17 -6.75
C GLU A 25 -8.19 10.15 -7.49
N ASP A 26 -7.05 10.48 -6.91
CA ASP A 26 -6.06 11.37 -7.53
C ASP A 26 -5.51 10.80 -8.84
N ILE A 27 -5.30 9.48 -8.93
CA ILE A 27 -4.95 8.82 -10.20
C ILE A 27 -6.03 9.03 -11.27
N LYS A 28 -7.32 8.90 -10.91
CA LYS A 28 -8.43 9.08 -11.86
C LYS A 28 -8.53 10.52 -12.37
N GLU A 29 -8.18 11.49 -11.52
CA GLU A 29 -8.17 12.92 -11.86
C GLU A 29 -6.84 13.39 -12.47
N ALA A 30 -5.86 12.49 -12.66
CA ALA A 30 -4.49 12.81 -13.10
C ALA A 30 -3.76 13.83 -12.19
N LYS A 31 -4.05 13.81 -10.89
CA LYS A 31 -3.41 14.62 -9.85
C LYS A 31 -2.25 13.86 -9.21
N HIS A 32 -1.05 13.97 -9.76
CA HIS A 32 0.08 13.14 -9.34
C HIS A 32 0.93 13.72 -8.20
N GLU A 33 0.97 15.04 -8.05
CA GLU A 33 1.81 15.69 -7.02
C GLU A 33 1.47 15.27 -5.57
N PRO A 34 0.19 15.22 -5.14
CA PRO A 34 -0.14 14.86 -3.76
C PRO A 34 0.25 13.42 -3.38
N GLN A 35 0.45 12.54 -4.37
CA GLN A 35 0.81 11.14 -4.14
C GLN A 35 2.25 11.03 -3.62
N PHE A 36 3.15 11.92 -4.05
CA PHE A 36 4.53 11.94 -3.56
C PHE A 36 4.61 12.43 -2.12
N GLU A 37 3.81 13.42 -1.74
CA GLU A 37 3.74 13.92 -0.36
C GLU A 37 3.20 12.84 0.60
N ARG A 38 2.19 12.08 0.15
CA ARG A 38 1.58 11.01 0.94
C ARG A 38 2.45 9.74 1.04
N LEU A 39 3.42 9.57 0.15
CA LEU A 39 4.29 8.39 0.17
C LEU A 39 5.05 8.27 1.50
N SER A 40 5.66 9.37 1.95
CA SER A 40 6.40 9.41 3.21
C SER A 40 5.50 9.06 4.41
N LEU A 41 4.28 9.62 4.43
CA LEU A 41 3.27 9.33 5.45
C LEU A 41 2.84 7.86 5.44
N LYS A 42 2.67 7.24 4.25
CA LYS A 42 2.37 5.81 4.14
C LYS A 42 3.50 4.96 4.69
N GLU A 43 4.75 5.25 4.33
CA GLU A 43 5.91 4.50 4.81
C GLU A 43 6.05 4.58 6.34
N GLU A 44 5.85 5.76 6.92
CA GLU A 44 5.86 5.93 8.38
C GLU A 44 4.71 5.15 9.04
N THR A 45 3.51 5.22 8.47
CA THR A 45 2.34 4.52 9.00
C THR A 45 2.51 3.01 8.93
N ILE A 46 3.11 2.47 7.86
CA ILE A 46 3.44 1.04 7.72
C ILE A 46 4.44 0.62 8.80
N LYS A 47 5.53 1.37 8.98
CA LYS A 47 6.52 1.09 10.03
C LYS A 47 5.88 1.11 11.42
N SER A 48 5.01 2.10 11.67
CA SER A 48 4.29 2.23 12.93
C SER A 48 3.34 1.05 13.18
N PHE A 49 2.70 0.53 12.12
CA PHE A 49 1.85 -0.66 12.19
C PHE A 49 2.66 -1.92 12.48
N GLU A 50 3.78 -2.14 11.77
CA GLU A 50 4.65 -3.31 11.96
C GLU A 50 5.22 -3.37 13.39
N GLN A 51 5.62 -2.22 13.94
CA GLN A 51 6.06 -2.13 15.34
C GLN A 51 4.94 -2.50 16.31
N LYS A 52 3.72 -1.97 16.12
CA LYS A 52 2.59 -2.31 17.00
C LYS A 52 2.20 -3.79 16.87
N LYS A 53 2.27 -4.37 15.68
CA LYS A 53 2.08 -5.80 15.47
C LYS A 53 3.09 -6.61 16.28
N ALA A 54 4.36 -6.26 16.24
CA ALA A 54 5.39 -6.95 17.03
C ALA A 54 5.13 -6.84 18.54
N MET A 55 4.64 -5.69 19.02
CA MET A 55 4.26 -5.51 20.42
C MET A 55 3.03 -6.35 20.80
N ILE A 56 2.02 -6.43 19.93
CA ILE A 56 0.85 -7.30 20.12
C ILE A 56 1.28 -8.76 20.23
N ASP A 57 2.13 -9.23 19.30
CA ASP A 57 2.63 -10.60 19.29
C ASP A 57 3.43 -10.92 20.57
N TYR A 58 4.26 -9.98 21.04
CA TYR A 58 5.00 -10.11 22.30
C TYR A 58 4.08 -10.20 23.52
N GLU A 59 3.08 -9.32 23.61
CA GLU A 59 2.15 -9.30 24.74
C GLU A 59 1.27 -10.57 24.78
N ILE A 60 0.77 -11.02 23.62
CA ILE A 60 0.03 -12.28 23.51
C ILE A 60 0.91 -13.45 23.97
N SER A 61 2.16 -13.51 23.50
CA SER A 61 3.10 -14.57 23.89
C SER A 61 3.40 -14.55 25.39
N SER A 62 3.55 -13.35 25.97
CA SER A 62 3.76 -13.18 27.40
C SER A 62 2.55 -13.63 28.23
N LEU A 63 1.34 -13.29 27.79
CA LEU A 63 0.08 -13.71 28.44
C LEU A 63 -0.08 -15.23 28.42
N MET A 64 0.17 -15.87 27.28
CA MET A 64 0.10 -17.32 27.16
C MET A 64 1.17 -18.04 28.00
N THR A 65 2.37 -17.46 28.12
CA THR A 65 3.44 -18.03 28.96
C THR A 65 3.13 -17.89 30.45
N ALA A 66 2.47 -16.79 30.86
CA ALA A 66 2.06 -16.56 32.25
C ALA A 66 0.89 -17.45 32.68
N HIS A 67 0.06 -17.89 31.72
CA HIS A 67 -1.11 -18.73 31.96
C HIS A 67 -1.11 -19.95 31.03
N PRO A 68 -0.20 -20.93 31.24
CA PRO A 68 -0.05 -22.08 30.36
C PRO A 68 -1.27 -23.02 30.32
N ASP A 69 -2.14 -22.93 31.32
CA ASP A 69 -3.33 -23.78 31.47
C ASP A 69 -4.60 -23.17 30.86
N LYS A 70 -4.53 -21.95 30.28
CA LYS A 70 -5.67 -21.23 29.71
C LYS A 70 -5.43 -20.90 28.25
N ASP A 71 -6.45 -21.09 27.43
CA ASP A 71 -6.39 -20.71 26.02
C ASP A 71 -6.49 -19.18 25.85
N LEU A 72 -5.91 -18.66 24.77
CA LEU A 72 -5.89 -17.23 24.47
C LEU A 72 -7.28 -16.55 24.57
N PRO A 73 -8.39 -17.16 24.11
CA PRO A 73 -9.70 -16.53 24.25
C PRO A 73 -10.18 -16.33 25.68
N GLU A 74 -9.71 -17.15 26.62
CA GLU A 74 -10.05 -17.05 28.04
C GLU A 74 -9.21 -15.99 28.77
N LEU A 75 -8.12 -15.54 28.13
CA LEU A 75 -7.19 -14.54 28.66
C LEU A 75 -7.52 -13.12 28.18
N LEU A 76 -8.35 -13.01 27.15
CA LEU A 76 -8.74 -11.73 26.55
C LEU A 76 -10.12 -11.29 27.05
N ASN A 77 -10.29 -9.98 27.20
CA ASN A 77 -11.60 -9.39 27.47
C ASN A 77 -12.40 -9.18 26.17
N GLU A 78 -13.70 -8.88 26.30
CA GLU A 78 -14.60 -8.69 25.16
C GLU A 78 -14.10 -7.58 24.19
N GLU A 79 -13.53 -6.50 24.71
CA GLU A 79 -12.98 -5.41 23.89
C GLU A 79 -11.78 -5.86 23.05
N GLN A 80 -10.89 -6.67 23.62
CA GLN A 80 -9.71 -7.20 22.93
C GLN A 80 -10.10 -8.20 21.86
N HIS A 81 -11.11 -9.03 22.12
CA HIS A 81 -11.72 -9.91 21.12
C HIS A 81 -12.29 -9.12 19.96
N ALA A 82 -13.13 -8.13 20.25
CA ALA A 82 -13.72 -7.26 19.23
C ALA A 82 -12.65 -6.53 18.40
N ALA A 83 -11.60 -6.01 19.05
CA ALA A 83 -10.51 -5.32 18.36
C ALA A 83 -9.67 -6.24 17.47
N LEU A 84 -9.45 -7.50 17.86
CA LEU A 84 -8.75 -8.49 17.03
C LEU A 84 -9.58 -8.90 15.80
N ASP A 85 -10.88 -9.10 15.98
CA ASP A 85 -11.80 -9.38 14.88
C ASP A 85 -11.85 -8.20 13.90
N GLU A 86 -11.93 -6.98 14.41
CA GLU A 86 -11.89 -5.78 13.60
C GLU A 86 -10.54 -5.64 12.85
N LEU A 87 -9.43 -5.97 13.50
CA LEU A 87 -8.09 -5.92 12.88
C LEU A 87 -8.02 -6.86 11.67
N LYS A 88 -8.62 -8.04 11.78
CA LYS A 88 -8.68 -9.03 10.69
C LYS A 88 -9.53 -8.52 9.52
N ILE A 89 -10.66 -7.88 9.81
CA ILE A 89 -11.54 -7.28 8.80
C ILE A 89 -10.80 -6.16 8.06
N GLU A 90 -10.16 -5.24 8.80
CA GLU A 90 -9.47 -4.10 8.19
C GLU A 90 -8.21 -4.52 7.41
N LEU A 91 -7.51 -5.57 7.84
CA LEU A 91 -6.42 -6.15 7.04
C LEU A 91 -6.92 -6.72 5.71
N SER A 92 -8.08 -7.39 5.72
CA SER A 92 -8.70 -7.88 4.49
C SER A 92 -9.10 -6.72 3.58
N ASN A 93 -9.68 -5.66 4.15
CA ASN A 93 -10.06 -4.46 3.43
C ASN A 93 -8.84 -3.76 2.79
N LEU A 94 -7.76 -3.55 3.56
CA LEU A 94 -6.51 -2.97 3.08
C LEU A 94 -5.94 -3.79 1.91
N ARG A 95 -5.95 -5.12 2.00
CA ARG A 95 -5.50 -5.99 0.90
C ARG A 95 -6.31 -5.76 -0.38
N ASP A 96 -7.63 -5.66 -0.26
CA ASP A 96 -8.52 -5.51 -1.40
C ASP A 96 -8.44 -4.10 -2.02
N VAL A 97 -8.35 -3.06 -1.19
CA VAL A 97 -8.07 -1.68 -1.60
C VAL A 97 -6.73 -1.58 -2.32
N ASN A 98 -5.65 -2.12 -1.74
CA ASN A 98 -4.33 -2.10 -2.34
C ASN A 98 -4.27 -2.87 -3.67
N LYS A 99 -4.99 -3.99 -3.78
CA LYS A 99 -5.11 -4.74 -5.04
C LYS A 99 -5.78 -3.91 -6.14
N ARG A 100 -6.79 -3.11 -5.80
CA ARG A 100 -7.44 -2.18 -6.75
C ARG A 100 -6.49 -1.05 -7.16
N TYR A 101 -5.81 -0.45 -6.19
CA TYR A 101 -4.80 0.58 -6.43
C TYR A 101 -3.69 0.09 -7.37
N ALA A 102 -3.12 -1.10 -7.11
CA ALA A 102 -2.07 -1.68 -7.95
C ALA A 102 -2.51 -1.88 -9.41
N LYS A 103 -3.77 -2.30 -9.64
CA LYS A 103 -4.32 -2.42 -11.01
C LYS A 103 -4.39 -1.06 -11.72
N LEU A 104 -4.78 0.00 -11.02
CA LEU A 104 -4.82 1.36 -11.57
C LEU A 104 -3.41 1.84 -11.94
N VAL A 105 -2.45 1.67 -11.03
CA VAL A 105 -1.04 2.04 -11.27
C VAL A 105 -0.47 1.32 -12.49
N LEU A 106 -0.74 0.01 -12.62
CA LEU A 106 -0.30 -0.76 -13.79
C LEU A 106 -0.95 -0.27 -15.09
N ALA A 107 -2.24 0.04 -15.08
CA ALA A 107 -2.94 0.55 -16.25
C ALA A 107 -2.36 1.91 -16.71
N VAL A 108 -2.11 2.82 -15.77
CA VAL A 108 -1.52 4.13 -16.04
C VAL A 108 -0.08 4.01 -16.54
N SER A 109 0.73 3.15 -15.93
CA SER A 109 2.10 2.87 -16.37
C SER A 109 2.13 2.32 -17.81
N ASN A 110 1.26 1.36 -18.13
CA ASN A 110 1.15 0.80 -19.47
C ASN A 110 0.70 1.85 -20.51
N LEU A 111 -0.21 2.75 -20.14
CA LEU A 111 -0.64 3.85 -21.00
C LEU A 111 0.54 4.77 -21.34
N TYR A 112 1.28 5.25 -20.33
CA TYR A 112 2.44 6.12 -20.55
C TYR A 112 3.55 5.43 -21.33
N ASN A 113 3.84 4.15 -21.05
CA ASN A 113 4.82 3.38 -21.82
C ASN A 113 4.40 3.25 -23.29
N THR A 114 3.13 2.95 -23.55
CA THR A 114 2.59 2.85 -24.92
C THR A 114 2.65 4.21 -25.64
N PHE A 115 2.36 5.31 -24.95
CA PHE A 115 2.51 6.65 -25.51
C PHE A 115 3.96 6.97 -25.83
N LEU A 116 4.89 6.66 -24.93
CA LEU A 116 6.32 6.85 -25.15
C LEU A 116 6.79 6.05 -26.37
N GLU A 117 6.42 4.78 -26.48
CA GLU A 117 6.75 3.93 -27.63
C GLU A 117 6.20 4.46 -28.96
N ARG A 118 5.04 5.11 -28.96
CA ARG A 118 4.46 5.73 -30.17
C ARG A 118 5.12 7.07 -30.52
N ILE A 119 5.53 7.84 -29.51
CA ILE A 119 6.13 9.17 -29.69
C ILE A 119 7.61 9.04 -30.11
N VAL A 120 8.33 8.13 -29.48
CA VAL A 120 9.71 7.78 -29.78
C VAL A 120 9.73 6.31 -30.19
N PRO A 121 9.34 5.98 -31.43
CA PRO A 121 9.44 4.62 -31.92
C PRO A 121 10.90 4.17 -31.77
N THR A 122 11.11 3.08 -31.03
CA THR A 122 12.46 2.50 -30.90
C THR A 122 12.60 1.42 -31.96
N GLU A 123 13.67 1.51 -32.74
CA GLU A 123 14.02 0.52 -33.76
C GLU A 123 15.14 -0.38 -33.23
N MET A 124 15.10 -1.65 -33.64
CA MET A 124 16.19 -2.58 -33.37
C MET A 124 17.28 -2.37 -34.43
N GLN A 125 18.39 -1.72 -34.05
CA GLN A 125 19.61 -1.73 -34.85
C GLN A 125 20.52 -2.85 -34.33
N GLY A 126 20.36 -4.05 -34.91
CA GLY A 126 21.00 -5.27 -34.42
C GLY A 126 20.43 -5.70 -33.05
N TYR A 127 21.29 -5.97 -32.07
CA TYR A 127 20.88 -6.37 -30.69
C TYR A 127 20.65 -5.19 -29.74
N LYS A 128 20.80 -3.94 -30.21
CA LYS A 128 20.56 -2.74 -29.40
C LYS A 128 19.23 -2.11 -29.79
N LYS A 129 18.37 -1.85 -28.81
CA LYS A 129 17.23 -0.93 -28.96
C LYS A 129 17.80 0.48 -29.07
N VAL A 130 17.57 1.15 -30.19
CA VAL A 130 17.99 2.54 -30.42
C VAL A 130 16.73 3.34 -30.76
N ALA A 131 16.64 4.58 -30.27
CA ALA A 131 15.54 5.46 -30.67
C ALA A 131 15.59 5.67 -32.20
N SER A 132 14.46 5.49 -32.89
CA SER A 132 14.38 5.69 -34.35
C SER A 132 14.64 7.15 -34.68
N LYS A 133 15.39 7.38 -35.76
CA LYS A 133 15.72 8.72 -36.26
C LYS A 133 14.48 9.49 -36.74
N ASP A 134 13.40 8.80 -37.07
CA ASP A 134 12.12 9.36 -37.53
C ASP A 134 11.13 9.58 -36.38
N SER A 135 11.59 10.18 -35.26
CA SER A 135 10.65 10.68 -34.25
C SER A 135 9.90 11.88 -34.82
N ALA A 136 8.58 11.76 -34.99
CA ALA A 136 7.71 12.80 -35.57
C ALA A 136 7.80 14.16 -34.84
N ILE A 137 8.30 14.18 -33.61
CA ILE A 137 8.47 15.39 -32.77
C ILE A 137 9.84 16.06 -32.97
N LEU A 138 10.88 15.33 -33.40
CA LEU A 138 12.24 15.87 -33.53
C LEU A 138 12.56 16.44 -34.92
N GLN A 139 11.58 16.46 -35.84
CA GLN A 139 11.74 17.13 -37.12
C GLN A 139 11.70 18.64 -36.91
N VAL A 140 12.88 19.28 -36.89
CA VAL A 140 12.99 20.74 -37.06
C VAL A 140 12.43 21.08 -38.44
N ARG A 141 11.26 21.71 -38.48
CA ARG A 141 10.76 22.35 -39.71
C ARG A 141 11.64 23.55 -39.99
N VAL A 142 12.44 23.47 -41.05
CA VAL A 142 13.11 24.61 -41.67
C VAL A 142 12.15 25.29 -42.63
#